data_AF-A0A348P2J6-F1
#
_entry.id   AF-A0A348P2J6-F1
#
_cell.length_a   1.000
_cell.length_b   1.000
_cell.length_c   1.000
_cell.angle_alpha   90.00
_cell.angle_beta   90.00
_cell.angle_gamma   90.00
#
_symmetry.space_group_name_H-M   'P 1'
#
loop_
_entity.id
_entity.type
_entity.pdbx_description
1 polymer ?
#
loop_
_entity_poly.entity_id
_entity_poly.type
_entity_poly.pdbx_seq_one_letter_code
_entity_poly.pdbx_strand_id
1 'polypeptide(L)'
;MFWNLMIPFAGTSLGAATVFFMKNDINAVLQKLLCGFAAGVMIAASVWSLLIPSIEMSGGGRLKFIPALTGFMAGIVFLLLLDLLLRRIETDTDESEHSTRMMALAVT
;
A
#
# COMPACT_ATOMS: atom_id res chain seq x y z
N MET A 1 10.68 23.98 -3.96
CA MET A 1 10.95 22.58 -3.56
C MET A 1 10.08 22.13 -2.39
N PHE A 2 9.98 22.90 -1.29
CA PHE A 2 9.15 22.56 -0.12
C PHE A 2 7.63 22.43 -0.40
N TRP A 3 7.08 23.30 -1.27
CA TRP A 3 5.63 23.37 -1.55
C TRP A 3 5.02 22.05 -2.08
N ASN A 4 5.74 21.30 -2.91
CA ASN A 4 5.22 20.05 -3.49
C ASN A 4 5.04 18.93 -2.45
N LEU A 5 5.84 18.95 -1.37
CA LEU A 5 5.72 17.98 -0.28
C LEU A 5 4.63 18.38 0.72
N MET A 6 4.36 19.68 0.87
CA MET A 6 3.34 20.18 1.80
C MET A 6 1.94 19.73 1.43
N ILE A 7 1.62 19.57 0.13
CA ILE A 7 0.29 19.15 -0.33
C ILE A 7 -0.07 17.74 0.15
N PRO A 8 0.72 16.68 -0.14
CA PRO A 8 0.41 15.33 0.37
C PRO A 8 0.51 15.28 1.90
N PHE A 9 1.45 15.99 2.51
CA PHE A 9 1.57 16.05 3.97
C PHE A 9 0.33 16.64 4.64
N ALA A 10 -0.17 17.77 4.13
CA ALA A 10 -1.41 18.38 4.60
C ALA A 10 -2.60 17.45 4.37
N GLY A 11 -2.66 16.77 3.22
CA GLY A 11 -3.70 15.78 2.92
C GLY A 11 -3.74 14.62 3.93
N THR A 12 -2.58 14.02 4.24
CA THR A 12 -2.49 12.93 5.23
C THR A 12 -2.81 13.43 6.64
N SER A 13 -2.31 14.61 7.03
CA SER A 13 -2.57 15.19 8.35
C SER A 13 -4.05 15.54 8.55
N LEU A 14 -4.71 16.10 7.54
CA LEU A 14 -6.14 16.42 7.59
C LEU A 14 -7.00 15.15 7.59
N GLY A 15 -6.63 14.13 6.81
CA GLY A 15 -7.31 12.83 6.81
C GLY A 15 -7.22 12.14 8.17
N ALA A 16 -6.03 12.12 8.79
CA ALA A 16 -5.83 11.57 10.14
C ALA A 16 -6.59 12.37 11.22
N ALA A 17 -6.61 13.70 11.13
CA ALA A 17 -7.35 14.55 12.06
C ALA A 17 -8.87 14.28 12.03
N THR A 18 -9.41 13.91 10.87
CA THR A 18 -10.85 13.60 10.71
C THR A 18 -11.25 12.35 11.48
N VAL A 19 -10.34 11.40 11.71
CA VAL A 19 -10.59 10.19 12.50
C VAL A 19 -10.88 10.54 13.97
N PHE A 20 -10.26 11.58 14.53
CA PHE A 20 -10.54 12.04 15.90
C PHE A 20 -11.95 12.61 16.09
N PHE A 21 -12.55 13.12 15.00
CA PHE A 21 -13.93 13.60 15.02
C PHE A 21 -14.94 12.47 14.81
N MET A 22 -14.49 11.33 14.25
CA MET A 22 -15.33 10.15 14.02
C MET A 22 -15.41 9.29 15.29
N LYS A 23 -16.54 9.41 16.00
CA LYS A 23 -16.77 8.79 17.31
C LYS A 23 -16.88 7.25 17.20
N ASN A 24 -15.83 6.56 17.64
CA ASN A 24 -15.69 5.14 18.06
C ASN A 24 -16.21 3.97 17.20
N ASP A 25 -16.93 4.17 16.10
CA ASP A 25 -17.29 3.05 15.20
C ASP A 25 -17.30 3.50 13.74
N ILE A 26 -16.15 3.33 13.06
CA ILE A 26 -16.14 3.41 11.60
C ILE A 26 -16.87 2.16 11.10
N ASN A 27 -18.04 2.35 10.50
CA ASN A 27 -18.78 1.26 9.87
C ASN A 27 -17.83 0.54 8.88
N ALA A 28 -17.73 -0.79 8.99
CA ALA A 28 -16.84 -1.60 8.16
C ALA A 28 -17.02 -1.33 6.65
N VAL A 29 -18.24 -0.96 6.23
CA VAL A 29 -18.52 -0.55 4.84
C VAL A 29 -17.79 0.75 4.48
N LEU A 30 -17.81 1.75 5.36
CA LEU A 30 -17.14 3.03 5.14
C LEU A 30 -15.62 2.84 5.10
N GLN A 31 -15.06 2.02 5.99
CA GLN A 31 -13.63 1.69 5.96
C GLN A 31 -13.24 1.02 4.65
N LYS A 32 -14.00 0.02 4.20
CA LYS A 32 -13.77 -0.67 2.92
C LYS A 32 -13.89 0.29 1.73
N LEU A 33 -14.85 1.21 1.76
CA LEU A 33 -15.03 2.23 0.72
C LEU A 33 -13.83 3.18 0.68
N LEU A 34 -13.38 3.70 1.83
CA LEU A 34 -12.21 4.59 1.90
C LEU A 34 -10.92 3.89 1.47
N CYS A 35 -10.68 2.65 1.91
CA CYS A 35 -9.54 1.85 1.47
C CYS A 35 -9.60 1.53 -0.03
N GLY A 36 -10.78 1.17 -0.55
CA GLY A 36 -11.00 0.92 -1.97
C GLY A 36 -10.80 2.18 -2.83
N PHE A 37 -11.25 3.33 -2.34
CA PHE A 37 -11.01 4.62 -2.98
C PHE A 37 -9.52 4.96 -3.04
N ALA A 38 -8.81 4.82 -1.92
CA ALA A 38 -7.36 5.06 -1.88
C ALA A 38 -6.58 4.13 -2.83
N ALA A 39 -6.93 2.84 -2.84
CA ALA A 39 -6.36 1.88 -3.79
C ALA A 39 -6.68 2.28 -5.24
N GLY A 40 -7.91 2.67 -5.54
CA GLY A 40 -8.34 3.09 -6.88
C GLY A 40 -7.57 4.30 -7.40
N VAL A 41 -7.43 5.36 -6.58
CA VAL A 41 -6.67 6.57 -6.96
C VAL A 41 -5.20 6.24 -7.26
N MET A 42 -4.58 5.40 -6.43
CA MET A 42 -3.18 4.99 -6.64
C MET A 42 -3.00 4.22 -7.96
N ILE A 43 -3.92 3.30 -8.28
CA ILE A 43 -3.86 2.55 -9.54
C ILE A 43 -4.11 3.46 -10.75
N ALA A 44 -5.10 4.35 -10.69
CA ALA A 44 -5.41 5.27 -11.80
C ALA A 44 -4.24 6.22 -12.12
N ALA A 45 -3.62 6.81 -11.09
CA ALA A 45 -2.43 7.64 -11.24
C ALA A 45 -1.28 6.84 -11.87
N SER A 46 -1.08 5.59 -11.46
CA SER A 46 -0.04 4.72 -12.03
C SER A 46 -0.27 4.43 -13.51
N VAL A 47 -1.52 4.18 -13.94
CA VAL A 47 -1.82 3.90 -15.35
C VAL A 47 -1.69 5.16 -16.20
N TRP A 48 -2.31 6.26 -15.79
CA TRP A 48 -2.41 7.46 -16.63
C TRP A 48 -1.17 8.33 -16.59
N SER A 49 -0.57 8.50 -15.41
CA SER A 49 0.58 9.40 -15.21
C SER A 49 1.93 8.70 -15.34
N LEU A 50 1.97 7.36 -15.30
CA LEU A 50 3.24 6.63 -15.34
C LEU A 50 3.29 5.62 -16.50
N LEU A 51 2.28 4.76 -16.67
CA LEU A 51 2.32 3.69 -17.67
C LEU A 51 2.18 4.20 -19.11
N ILE A 52 1.16 5.03 -19.41
CA ILE A 52 0.96 5.64 -20.74
C ILE A 52 2.19 6.46 -21.18
N PRO A 53 2.68 7.44 -20.39
CA PRO A 53 3.84 8.23 -20.79
C PRO A 53 5.13 7.41 -20.93
N SER A 54 5.32 6.37 -20.10
CA SER A 54 6.49 5.47 -20.23
C SER A 54 6.51 4.70 -21.55
N ILE A 55 5.33 4.32 -22.08
CA ILE A 55 5.22 3.64 -23.37
C ILE A 55 5.52 4.61 -24.52
N GLU A 56 5.06 5.86 -24.41
CA GLU A 56 5.31 6.89 -25.43
C GLU A 56 6.79 7.24 -25.55
N MET A 57 7.48 7.41 -24.41
CA MET A 57 8.91 7.72 -24.32
C MET A 57 9.84 6.63 -24.89
N SER A 58 9.36 5.40 -25.08
CA SER A 58 10.20 4.26 -25.46
C SER A 58 10.63 4.20 -26.95
N GLY A 59 10.42 5.23 -27.79
CA GLY A 59 10.97 5.32 -29.16
C GLY A 59 10.39 4.33 -30.22
N GLY A 60 9.85 4.85 -31.32
CA GLY A 60 8.93 4.19 -32.28
C GLY A 60 9.11 2.69 -32.58
N GLY A 61 8.11 1.85 -32.25
CA GLY A 61 8.06 0.43 -32.64
C GLY A 61 6.95 -0.39 -31.96
N ARG A 62 6.53 -1.50 -32.58
CA ARG A 62 5.44 -2.41 -32.12
C ARG A 62 5.77 -3.20 -30.85
N LEU A 63 7.00 -3.07 -30.31
CA LEU A 63 7.55 -3.79 -29.15
C LEU A 63 7.81 -2.89 -27.92
N LYS A 64 7.32 -1.65 -27.92
CA LYS A 64 7.52 -0.64 -26.85
C LYS A 64 6.94 -1.00 -25.49
N PHE A 65 5.95 -1.89 -25.45
CA PHE A 65 5.33 -2.29 -24.18
C PHE A 65 6.28 -3.15 -23.34
N ILE A 66 7.27 -3.79 -23.97
CA ILE A 66 8.21 -4.71 -23.30
C ILE A 66 8.99 -4.00 -22.18
N PRO A 67 9.73 -2.89 -22.43
CA PRO A 67 10.49 -2.23 -21.38
C PRO A 67 9.61 -1.69 -20.24
N ALA A 68 8.46 -1.06 -20.57
CA ALA A 68 7.51 -0.56 -19.58
C ALA A 68 6.91 -1.70 -18.73
N LEU A 69 6.54 -2.82 -19.35
CA LEU A 69 6.02 -4.01 -18.68
C LEU A 69 7.10 -4.66 -17.80
N THR A 70 8.34 -4.77 -18.29
CA THR A 70 9.43 -5.36 -17.52
C THR A 70 9.75 -4.54 -16.28
N GLY A 71 9.75 -3.20 -16.38
CA GLY A 71 9.94 -2.32 -15.22
C GLY A 71 8.79 -2.45 -14.21
N PHE A 72 7.55 -2.47 -14.70
CA PHE A 72 6.37 -2.66 -13.85
C PHE A 72 6.37 -4.03 -13.14
N MET A 73 6.66 -5.10 -13.88
CA MET A 73 6.79 -6.46 -13.34
C MET A 73 7.92 -6.58 -12.32
N ALA A 74 9.09 -5.99 -12.61
CA ALA A 74 10.19 -5.94 -11.67
C ALA A 74 9.80 -5.21 -10.36
N GLY A 75 9.05 -4.11 -10.46
CA GLY A 75 8.51 -3.40 -9.30
C GLY A 75 7.54 -4.25 -8.48
N ILE A 76 6.64 -5.00 -9.12
CA ILE A 76 5.72 -5.92 -8.43
C ILE A 76 6.50 -7.02 -7.71
N VAL A 77 7.47 -7.65 -8.38
CA VAL A 77 8.31 -8.70 -7.78
C VAL A 77 9.10 -8.15 -6.59
N PHE A 78 9.61 -6.91 -6.70
CA PHE A 78 10.30 -6.25 -5.60
C PHE A 78 9.39 -6.01 -4.39
N LEU A 79 8.18 -5.50 -4.60
CA LEU A 79 7.21 -5.31 -3.51
C LEU A 79 6.76 -6.65 -2.90
N LEU A 80 6.59 -7.68 -3.72
CA LEU A 80 6.29 -9.03 -3.24
C LEU A 80 7.42 -9.58 -2.37
N LEU A 81 8.68 -9.38 -2.77
CA LEU A 81 9.83 -9.81 -2.00
C LEU A 81 9.91 -9.08 -0.65
N LEU A 82 9.62 -7.77 -0.62
CA LEU A 82 9.54 -7.00 0.62
C LEU A 82 8.39 -7.50 1.51
N ASP A 83 7.20 -7.74 0.94
CA ASP A 83 6.04 -8.27 1.66
C ASP A 83 6.33 -9.66 2.27
N LEU A 84 7.05 -10.53 1.56
CA LEU A 84 7.50 -11.82 2.08
C LEU A 84 8.50 -11.68 3.23
N LEU A 85 9.43 -10.72 3.14
CA LEU A 85 10.38 -10.43 4.21
C LEU A 85 9.67 -9.87 5.46
N LEU A 86 8.70 -8.97 5.29
CA LEU A 86 7.89 -8.44 6.38
C LEU A 86 7.06 -9.52 7.06
N ARG A 87 6.34 -10.34 6.29
CA ARG A 87 5.57 -11.48 6.83
C ARG A 87 6.45 -12.43 7.63
N ARG A 88 7.70 -12.65 7.22
CA ARG A 88 8.63 -13.52 7.96
C ARG A 88 8.94 -12.97 9.35
N ILE A 89 9.11 -11.66 9.49
CA ILE A 89 9.37 -11.00 10.77
C ILE A 89 8.14 -11.09 11.70
N GLU A 90 6.95 -10.87 11.14
CA GLU A 90 5.69 -10.93 11.90
C GLU A 90 5.38 -12.37 12.37
N THR A 91 5.55 -13.36 11.49
CA THR A 91 5.29 -14.78 11.79
C THR A 91 6.18 -15.33 12.92
N ASP A 92 7.44 -14.89 12.99
CA ASP A 92 8.36 -15.25 14.08
C ASP A 92 7.92 -14.67 15.45
N THR A 93 7.14 -13.58 15.45
CA THR A 93 6.68 -12.92 16.68
C THR A 93 5.40 -13.56 17.23
N ASP A 94 4.47 -13.97 16.36
CA ASP A 94 3.19 -14.59 16.75
C ASP A 94 3.31 -15.99 17.38
N GLU A 95 4.33 -16.79 16.98
CA GLU A 95 4.54 -18.12 17.59
C GLU A 95 4.90 -18.05 19.08
N SER A 96 5.58 -16.98 19.50
CA SER A 96 6.03 -16.78 20.88
C SER A 96 4.90 -16.36 21.83
N GLU A 97 3.91 -15.61 21.32
CA GLU A 97 2.79 -15.09 22.12
C GLU A 97 1.70 -16.15 22.31
N HIS A 98 1.45 -17.00 21.30
CA HIS A 98 0.43 -18.05 21.37
C HIS A 98 0.79 -19.15 22.40
N SER A 99 2.06 -19.54 22.47
CA SER A 99 2.54 -20.55 23.42
C SER A 99 2.45 -20.07 24.88
N THR A 100 2.78 -18.80 25.12
CA THR A 100 2.72 -18.19 26.46
C THR A 100 1.28 -18.08 26.98
N ARG A 101 0.32 -17.74 26.11
CA ARG A 101 -1.11 -17.64 26.49
C ARG A 101 -1.73 -19.00 26.81
N MET A 102 -1.33 -20.07 26.13
CA MET A 102 -1.75 -21.43 26.48
C MET A 102 -1.17 -21.90 27.82
N MET A 103 0.09 -21.58 28.11
CA MET A 103 0.71 -21.92 29.41
C MET A 103 0.05 -21.16 30.57
N ALA A 104 -0.29 -19.88 30.38
CA ALA A 104 -0.96 -19.06 31.38
C ALA A 104 -2.41 -19.51 31.66
N LEU A 105 -3.16 -19.91 30.62
CA LEU A 105 -4.53 -20.43 30.78
C LEU A 105 -4.56 -21.87 31.33
N ALA A 106 -3.49 -22.65 31.17
CA ALA A 106 -3.39 -23.99 31.75
C ALA A 106 -3.00 -23.99 33.24
N VAL A 107 -2.47 -22.87 33.75
CA VAL A 107 -2.00 -22.73 35.14
C VAL A 107 -2.95 -21.93 36.05
N THR A 108 -4.06 -21.40 35.50
CA THR A 108 -5.11 -20.66 36.23
C THR A 108 -6.40 -21.46 36.24
#